data_AF-A0A3M1SN55-F1
#
_entry.id   AF-A0A3M1SN55-F1
#
_cell.length_a   1.000
_cell.length_b   1.000
_cell.length_c   1.000
_cell.angle_alpha   90.00
_cell.angle_beta   90.00
_cell.angle_gamma   90.00
#
_symmetry.space_group_name_H-M   'P 1'
#
loop_
_entity.id
_entity.type
_entity.pdbx_description
1 polymer ?
#
loop_
_entity_poly.entity_id
_entity_poly.type
_entity_poly.pdbx_seq_one_letter_code
_entity_poly.pdbx_strand_id
1 'polypeptide(L)'
;MEEIKAGEFDKAIKENSNRLKTTKESELKQELLFNLGLLYVHPRNPGRDLKAAKKYFGLLISHYPDSPLAVEADIWVGIIDLIEETREVDINIEKKKKLLK
;
A
#
# COMPACT_ATOMS: atom_id res chain seq x y z
N MET A 1 -15.39 -13.78 -4.25
CA MET A 1 -14.30 -12.80 -4.44
C MET A 1 -13.90 -12.88 -5.90
N GLU A 2 -14.22 -11.85 -6.68
CA GLU A 2 -13.78 -11.75 -8.08
C GLU A 2 -12.25 -11.79 -8.17
N GLU A 3 -11.76 -12.52 -9.16
CA GLU A 3 -10.35 -12.73 -9.41
C GLU A 3 -9.79 -11.54 -10.19
N ILE A 4 -9.20 -10.56 -9.49
CA ILE A 4 -8.48 -9.47 -10.15
C ILE A 4 -7.25 -10.07 -10.82
N LYS A 5 -7.21 -10.02 -12.17
CA LYS A 5 -6.08 -10.55 -12.95
C LYS A 5 -4.88 -9.61 -12.88
N ALA A 6 -3.68 -10.14 -13.11
CA ALA A 6 -2.44 -9.35 -13.11
C ALA A 6 -2.54 -8.04 -13.92
N GLY A 7 -3.04 -8.10 -15.16
CA GLY A 7 -3.20 -6.91 -16.01
C GLY A 7 -4.28 -5.92 -15.56
N GLU A 8 -5.16 -6.33 -14.64
CA GLU A 8 -6.19 -5.46 -14.08
C GLU A 8 -5.62 -4.57 -12.95
N PHE A 9 -4.59 -5.04 -12.22
CA PHE A 9 -3.89 -4.21 -11.24
C PHE A 9 -3.18 -3.03 -11.92
N ASP A 10 -2.38 -3.28 -12.96
CA ASP A 10 -1.66 -2.21 -13.67
C ASP A 10 -2.62 -1.19 -14.29
N LYS A 11 -3.71 -1.68 -14.87
CA LYS A 11 -4.77 -0.83 -15.41
C LYS A 11 -5.40 0.03 -14.31
N ALA A 12 -5.80 -0.59 -13.18
CA ALA A 12 -6.41 0.12 -12.06
C ALA A 12 -5.46 1.16 -11.44
N ILE A 13 -4.17 0.82 -11.28
CA ILE A 13 -3.14 1.75 -10.77
C ILE A 13 -2.99 2.94 -11.71
N LYS A 14 -2.92 2.70 -13.03
CA LYS A 14 -2.80 3.75 -14.05
C LYS A 14 -4.02 4.67 -14.05
N GLU A 15 -5.23 4.10 -14.01
CA GLU A 15 -6.48 4.86 -13.98
C GLU A 15 -6.61 5.71 -12.72
N ASN A 16 -6.34 5.13 -11.54
CA ASN A 16 -6.38 5.87 -10.27
C ASN A 16 -5.33 7.00 -10.25
N SER A 17 -4.10 6.72 -10.69
CA SER A 17 -3.02 7.72 -10.74
C SER A 17 -3.35 8.88 -11.69
N ASN A 18 -3.98 8.61 -12.83
CA ASN A 18 -4.37 9.64 -13.76
C ASN A 18 -5.51 10.51 -13.22
N ARG A 19 -6.54 9.89 -12.62
CA ARG A 19 -7.64 10.62 -11.97
C ARG A 19 -7.15 11.47 -10.81
N LEU A 20 -6.20 10.96 -10.02
CA LEU A 20 -5.66 11.68 -8.87
C LEU A 20 -4.96 12.98 -9.28
N LYS A 21 -4.28 12.96 -10.45
CA LYS A 21 -3.59 14.13 -11.00
C LYS A 21 -4.55 15.20 -11.54
N THR A 22 -5.72 14.82 -12.02
CA THR A 22 -6.64 15.73 -12.73
C THR A 22 -7.81 16.20 -11.87
N THR A 23 -8.21 15.43 -10.85
CA THR A 23 -9.34 15.80 -10.00
C THR A 23 -9.03 17.00 -9.10
N LYS A 24 -10.05 17.85 -8.89
CA LYS A 24 -10.03 18.93 -7.89
C LYS A 24 -10.83 18.59 -6.64
N GLU A 25 -11.66 17.54 -6.70
CA GLU A 25 -12.57 17.13 -5.63
C GLU A 25 -11.79 16.46 -4.49
N SER A 26 -11.96 16.97 -3.28
CA SER A 26 -11.23 16.50 -2.09
C SER A 26 -11.58 15.05 -1.75
N GLU A 27 -12.87 14.71 -1.73
CA GLU A 27 -13.36 13.37 -1.42
C GLU A 27 -12.81 12.33 -2.41
N LEU A 28 -12.89 12.64 -3.72
CA LEU A 28 -12.34 11.76 -4.74
C LEU A 28 -10.81 11.60 -4.61
N LYS A 29 -10.05 12.65 -4.22
CA LYS A 29 -8.62 12.48 -3.96
C LYS A 29 -8.35 11.51 -2.81
N GLN A 30 -9.16 11.56 -1.76
CA GLN A 30 -9.03 10.66 -0.61
C GLN A 30 -9.23 9.20 -1.02
N GLU A 31 -10.31 8.93 -1.76
CA GLU A 31 -10.60 7.59 -2.29
C GLU A 31 -9.49 7.07 -3.22
N LEU A 32 -8.99 7.92 -4.12
CA LEU A 32 -7.96 7.53 -5.07
C LEU A 32 -6.61 7.23 -4.38
N LEU A 33 -6.23 7.99 -3.35
CA LEU A 33 -5.06 7.70 -2.53
C LEU A 33 -5.23 6.36 -1.79
N PHE A 34 -6.39 6.15 -1.18
CA PHE A 34 -6.69 4.91 -0.48
C PHE A 34 -6.65 3.69 -1.41
N ASN A 35 -7.31 3.78 -2.56
CA ASN A 35 -7.34 2.73 -3.58
C ASN A 35 -5.94 2.40 -4.12
N LEU A 36 -5.09 3.40 -4.35
CA LEU A 36 -3.70 3.16 -4.73
C LEU A 36 -2.95 2.38 -3.64
N GLY A 37 -3.12 2.75 -2.37
CA GLY A 37 -2.59 1.99 -1.24
C GLY A 37 -3.01 0.52 -1.27
N LEU A 38 -4.31 0.26 -1.43
CA LEU A 38 -4.86 -1.10 -1.51
C LEU A 38 -4.34 -1.90 -2.71
N LEU A 39 -4.26 -1.30 -3.89
CA LEU A 39 -3.74 -1.95 -5.09
C LEU A 39 -2.28 -2.38 -4.92
N TYR A 40 -1.45 -1.53 -4.28
CA TYR A 40 -0.04 -1.84 -4.05
C TYR A 40 0.20 -2.83 -2.91
N VAL A 41 -0.69 -2.93 -1.90
CA VAL A 41 -0.55 -3.91 -0.80
C VAL A 41 -1.08 -5.30 -1.18
N HIS A 42 -1.98 -5.37 -2.17
CA HIS A 42 -2.73 -6.58 -2.51
C HIS A 42 -1.81 -7.78 -2.82
N PRO A 43 -2.00 -8.94 -2.16
CA PRO A 43 -1.06 -10.07 -2.28
C PRO A 43 -1.03 -10.72 -3.66
N ARG A 44 -2.10 -10.56 -4.46
CA ARG A 44 -2.17 -11.07 -5.85
C ARG A 44 -1.66 -10.06 -6.90
N ASN A 45 -1.30 -8.84 -6.50
CA ASN A 45 -0.68 -7.89 -7.42
C ASN A 45 0.77 -8.35 -7.69
N PRO A 46 1.16 -8.74 -8.92
CA PRO A 46 2.54 -9.11 -9.21
C PRO A 46 3.51 -7.95 -9.02
N GLY A 47 3.03 -6.71 -9.18
CA GLY A 47 3.73 -5.47 -8.88
C GLY A 47 3.52 -4.95 -7.46
N ARG A 48 3.18 -5.83 -6.50
CA ARG A 48 3.03 -5.48 -5.08
C ARG A 48 4.27 -4.75 -4.57
N ASP A 49 4.05 -3.57 -4.01
CA ASP A 49 5.10 -2.71 -3.47
C ASP A 49 4.60 -2.06 -2.17
N LEU A 50 5.06 -2.60 -1.04
CA LEU A 50 4.65 -2.14 0.28
C LEU A 50 5.08 -0.70 0.57
N LYS A 51 6.22 -0.27 0.01
CA LYS A 51 6.71 1.10 0.15
C LYS A 51 5.82 2.07 -0.61
N ALA A 52 5.39 1.69 -1.82
CA ALA A 52 4.41 2.47 -2.58
C ALA A 52 3.06 2.53 -1.85
N ALA A 53 2.57 1.41 -1.31
CA ALA A 53 1.35 1.37 -0.53
C ALA A 53 1.40 2.31 0.68
N LYS A 54 2.45 2.17 1.51
CA LYS A 54 2.69 3.03 2.69
C LYS A 54 2.78 4.51 2.31
N LYS A 55 3.38 4.84 1.17
CA LYS A 55 3.44 6.22 0.66
C LYS A 55 2.04 6.79 0.40
N TYR A 56 1.16 6.06 -0.29
CA TYR A 56 -0.18 6.58 -0.61
C TYR A 56 -1.07 6.69 0.63
N PHE A 57 -0.99 5.71 1.54
CA PHE A 57 -1.65 5.81 2.85
C PHE A 57 -1.12 7.00 3.67
N GLY A 58 0.20 7.20 3.72
CA GLY A 58 0.80 8.35 4.40
C GLY A 58 0.40 9.70 3.81
N LEU A 59 0.24 9.80 2.48
CA LEU A 59 -0.30 11.01 1.83
C LEU A 59 -1.75 11.27 2.25
N LEU A 60 -2.57 10.23 2.38
CA LEU A 60 -3.95 10.35 2.84
C LEU A 60 -4.03 10.87 4.28
N ILE A 61 -3.26 10.27 5.18
CA ILE A 61 -3.17 10.66 6.59
C ILE A 61 -2.67 12.10 6.74
N SER A 62 -1.64 12.48 5.97
CA SER A 62 -1.02 13.81 6.04
C SER A 62 -1.91 14.92 5.49
N HIS A 63 -2.59 14.68 4.37
CA HIS A 63 -3.38 15.72 3.70
C HIS A 63 -4.85 15.76 4.12
N TYR A 64 -5.37 14.67 4.69
CA TYR A 64 -6.78 14.52 5.06
C TYR A 64 -6.95 13.83 6.42
N PRO A 65 -6.37 14.36 7.50
CA PRO A 65 -6.35 13.70 8.81
C PRO A 65 -7.75 13.43 9.39
N ASP A 66 -8.75 14.24 9.04
CA ASP A 66 -10.14 14.07 9.51
C ASP A 66 -10.95 13.08 8.66
N SER A 67 -10.36 12.51 7.61
CA SER A 67 -11.02 11.53 6.75
C SER A 67 -11.21 10.20 7.46
N PRO A 68 -12.40 9.55 7.37
CA PRO A 68 -12.55 8.17 7.81
C PRO A 68 -11.56 7.21 7.12
N LEU A 69 -11.17 7.50 5.87
CA LEU A 69 -10.19 6.72 5.15
C LEU A 69 -8.76 6.92 5.67
N ALA A 70 -8.47 8.04 6.34
CA ALA A 70 -7.17 8.24 6.99
C ALA A 70 -7.01 7.32 8.21
N VAL A 71 -8.09 7.08 8.97
CA VAL A 71 -8.09 6.11 10.07
C VAL A 71 -7.80 4.69 9.55
N GLU A 72 -8.44 4.30 8.45
CA GLU A 72 -8.20 3.00 7.83
C GLU A 72 -6.80 2.89 7.22
N ALA A 73 -6.31 3.97 6.60
CA ALA A 73 -4.95 4.04 6.07
C ALA A 73 -3.89 3.87 7.17
N ASP A 74 -4.09 4.43 8.36
CA ASP A 74 -3.17 4.29 9.49
C ASP A 74 -3.07 2.82 9.95
N ILE A 75 -4.19 2.11 9.99
CA ILE A 75 -4.21 0.67 10.25
C ILE A 75 -3.39 -0.08 9.20
N TRP A 76 -3.56 0.25 7.91
CA TRP A 76 -2.78 -0.38 6.85
C TRP A 76 -1.28 -0.08 6.96
N VAL A 77 -0.90 1.13 7.37
CA VAL A 77 0.50 1.47 7.66
C VAL A 77 1.05 0.57 8.77
N GLY A 78 0.32 0.41 9.88
CA GLY A 78 0.71 -0.50 10.97
C GLY A 78 0.86 -1.96 10.52
N ILE A 79 -0.03 -2.44 9.65
CA ILE A 79 0.07 -3.80 9.06
C ILE A 79 1.32 -3.93 8.18
N ILE A 80 1.62 -2.92 7.37
CA ILE A 80 2.81 -2.91 6.52
C ILE A 80 4.07 -2.96 7.39
N ASP A 81 4.12 -2.18 8.46
CA ASP A 81 5.27 -2.09 9.36
C ASP A 81 5.52 -3.43 10.06
N LEU A 82 4.46 -4.09 10.53
CA LEU A 82 4.55 -5.44 11.09
C LEU A 82 5.10 -6.46 10.08
N ILE A 83 4.69 -6.38 8.81
CA ILE A 83 5.19 -7.26 7.75
C ILE A 83 6.69 -7.03 7.50
N GLU A 84 7.12 -5.76 7.50
CA GLU A 84 8.53 -5.39 7.33
C GLU A 84 9.39 -5.87 8.50
N GLU A 85 8.97 -5.63 9.74
CA GLU A 85 9.66 -6.10 10.96
C GLU A 85 9.82 -7.63 10.97
N THR A 86 8.75 -8.35 10.62
CA THR A 86 8.77 -9.83 10.57
C THR A 86 9.81 -10.33 9.56
N ARG A 87 9.91 -9.69 8.39
CA ARG A 87 10.91 -10.04 7.36
C ARG A 87 12.33 -9.80 7.82
N GLU A 88 12.58 -8.71 8.55
CA GLU A 88 13.91 -8.41 9.08
C GLU A 88 14.38 -9.45 10.10
N VAL A 89 13.46 -9.90 10.98
CA VAL A 89 13.74 -10.99 11.93
C VAL A 89 14.15 -12.27 11.22
N ASP A 90 13.40 -12.69 10.20
CA ASP A 90 13.70 -13.89 9.41
C ASP A 90 15.09 -13.82 8.75
N ILE A 91 15.43 -12.68 8.14
CA ILE A 91 16.74 -12.44 7.51
C ILE A 91 17.87 -12.54 8.54
N ASN A 92 17.66 -11.98 9.74
CA ASN A 92 18.65 -11.97 10.81
C ASN A 92 18.89 -13.37 11.39
N ILE A 93 17.84 -14.18 11.52
CA ILE A 93 17.95 -15.60 11.94
C ILE A 93 18.76 -16.39 10.90
N GLU A 94 18.47 -16.22 9.61
CA GLU A 94 19.16 -16.91 8.51
C GLU A 94 20.65 -16.55 8.45
N LYS A 95 20.99 -15.25 8.62
CA LYS A 95 22.38 -14.79 8.69
C LYS A 95 23.14 -15.42 9.87
N LYS A 96 22.55 -15.43 11.06
CA LYS A 96 23.18 -16.04 12.24
C LYS A 96 23.44 -17.55 12.07
N LYS A 97 22.50 -18.29 11.46
CA LYS A 97 22.68 -19.71 11.14
C LYS A 97 23.89 -19.97 10.22
N LYS A 98 24.12 -19.10 9.23
CA LYS A 98 25.27 -19.21 8.31
C LYS A 98 26.61 -18.93 8.98
N LEU A 99 26.66 -18.05 10.00
CA LEU A 99 27.89 -17.72 10.74
C LEU A 99 28.29 -18.80 11.76
N LEU A 100 27.38 -19.71 12.10
CA LEU A 100 27.61 -20.81 13.05
C LEU A 100 27.95 -22.14 12.36
N LYS A 101 28.04 -22.17 11.03
CA LYS A 101 28.51 -23.30 10.22
C LYS A 101 29.91 -23.02 9.71
#